data_AF-A0A2V9XZJ2-F1
#
_entry.id   AF-A0A2V9XZJ2-F1
#
_cell.length_a   1.000
_cell.length_b   1.000
_cell.length_c   1.000
_cell.angle_alpha   90.00
_cell.angle_beta   90.00
_cell.angle_gamma   90.00
#
_symmetry.space_group_name_H-M   'P 1'
#
loop_
_entity.id
_entity.type
_entity.pdbx_description
1 polymer ?
#
loop_
_entity_poly.entity_id
_entity_poly.type
_entity_poly.pdbx_seq_one_letter_code
_entity_poly.pdbx_strand_id
1 'polypeptide(L)' 'MINLESVKVTPRDQQVLNLLVQGCSNKEIAGQLNISPRTVKQHLRTLFLRAGIREGRKRVKLAIAMFSKEEAQS' A
#
# COMPACT_ATOMS: atom_id res chain seq x y z
N MET A 1 17.14 2.91 -7.43
CA MET A 1 16.23 2.02 -8.19
C MET A 1 15.21 1.47 -7.21
N ILE A 2 13.92 1.71 -7.45
CA ILE A 2 12.82 1.14 -6.65
C ILE A 2 12.62 -0.27 -7.21
N ASN A 3 12.96 -1.32 -6.45
CA ASN A 3 12.81 -2.69 -6.91
C ASN A 3 11.39 -3.17 -6.56
N LEU A 4 10.47 -2.99 -7.51
CA LEU A 4 9.05 -3.27 -7.31
C LEU A 4 8.73 -4.77 -7.41
N GLU A 5 9.54 -5.53 -8.15
CA GLU A 5 9.30 -6.94 -8.50
C GLU A 5 9.52 -7.93 -7.34
N SER A 6 10.21 -7.52 -6.26
CA SER A 6 10.50 -8.40 -5.11
C SER A 6 9.64 -8.13 -3.87
N VAL A 7 8.71 -7.16 -3.95
CA VAL A 7 7.81 -6.86 -2.84
C VAL A 7 6.71 -7.92 -2.80
N LYS A 8 6.86 -9.01 -2.02
CA LYS A 8 5.73 -9.91 -1.73
C LYS A 8 4.62 -9.13 -1.02
N VAL A 9 3.62 -8.69 -1.74
CA VAL A 9 2.42 -8.09 -1.17
C VAL A 9 1.63 -9.21 -0.50
N THR A 10 1.34 -9.09 0.79
CA THR A 10 0.42 -10.03 1.44
C THR A 10 -1.02 -9.66 1.07
N PRO A 11 -1.98 -10.59 1.13
CA PRO A 11 -3.39 -10.26 0.85
C PRO A 11 -3.92 -9.14 1.76
N ARG A 12 -3.33 -8.94 2.95
CA ARG A 12 -3.67 -7.82 3.84
C ARG A 12 -3.08 -6.50 3.35
N ASP A 13 -1.84 -6.52 2.85
CA ASP A 13 -1.22 -5.34 2.25
C ASP A 13 -1.94 -4.91 0.96
N GLN A 14 -2.40 -5.86 0.15
CA GLN A 14 -3.16 -5.60 -1.07
C GLN A 14 -4.51 -4.95 -0.77
N GLN A 15 -5.22 -5.41 0.27
CA GLN A 15 -6.45 -4.76 0.75
C GLN A 15 -6.20 -3.33 1.22
N VAL A 16 -5.13 -3.09 2.00
CA VAL A 16 -4.76 -1.74 2.43
C VAL A 16 -4.40 -0.85 1.24
N LEU A 17 -3.68 -1.37 0.26
CA LEU A 17 -3.33 -0.66 -0.98
C LEU A 17 -4.57 -0.31 -1.81
N ASN A 18 -5.51 -1.24 -1.96
CA ASN A 18 -6.73 -1.03 -2.75
C ASN A 18 -7.52 0.16 -2.21
N LEU A 19 -7.77 0.16 -0.90
CA LEU A 19 -8.49 1.24 -0.23
C LEU A 19 -7.70 2.56 -0.27
N LEU A 20 -6.37 2.50 -0.22
CA LEU A 20 -5.52 3.69 -0.37
C LEU A 20 -5.63 4.30 -1.78
N VAL A 21 -5.70 3.46 -2.82
CA VAL A 21 -5.84 3.89 -4.23
C VAL A 21 -7.23 4.44 -4.50
N GLN A 22 -8.26 3.93 -3.83
CA GLN A 22 -9.61 4.50 -3.84
C GLN A 22 -9.70 5.88 -3.15
N GLY A 23 -8.61 6.35 -2.53
CA GLY A 23 -8.56 7.64 -1.84
C GLY A 23 -9.04 7.58 -0.39
N CYS A 24 -9.26 6.39 0.18
CA CYS A 24 -9.66 6.26 1.58
C CYS A 24 -8.54 6.73 2.52
N SER A 25 -8.93 7.44 3.57
CA SER A 25 -8.03 7.85 4.65
C SER A 25 -7.60 6.64 5.49
N ASN A 26 -6.46 6.72 6.17
CA ASN A 26 -6.00 5.67 7.10
C ASN A 26 -7.05 5.27 8.16
N LYS A 27 -7.93 6.20 8.56
CA LYS A 27 -9.04 5.92 9.49
C LYS A 27 -10.17 5.12 8.82
N GLU A 28 -10.47 5.41 7.56
CA GLU A 28 -11.49 4.69 6.79
C GLU A 28 -11.01 3.29 6.44
N ILE A 29 -9.75 3.15 6.01
CA ILE A 29 -9.09 1.86 5.78
C ILE A 29 -9.13 1.01 7.06
N ALA A 30 -8.82 1.63 8.20
CA ALA A 30 -8.88 0.99 9.51
C ALA A 30 -10.29 0.48 9.84
N GLY A 31 -11.31 1.30 9.59
CA GLY A 31 -12.71 0.92 9.76
C GLY A 31 -13.13 -0.25 8.86
N GLN A 32 -12.80 -0.18 7.57
CA GLN A 32 -13.16 -1.23 6.60
C GLN A 32 -12.47 -2.56 6.87
N LEU A 33 -11.20 -2.53 7.29
CA LEU A 33 -10.42 -3.73 7.59
C LEU A 33 -10.56 -4.19 9.04
N ASN A 34 -11.36 -3.50 9.86
CA ASN A 34 -11.52 -3.78 11.29
C ASN A 34 -10.17 -3.87 12.04
N ILE A 35 -9.26 -2.94 11.74
CA ILE A 35 -7.93 -2.85 12.37
C ILE A 35 -7.69 -1.43 12.89
N SER A 36 -6.68 -1.27 13.73
CA SER A 36 -6.30 0.08 14.19
C SER A 36 -5.65 0.90 13.06
N PRO A 37 -5.84 2.24 13.02
CA PRO A 37 -5.14 3.11 12.07
C PRO A 37 -3.61 3.08 12.25
N ARG A 38 -3.12 2.72 13.45
CA ARG A 38 -1.69 2.42 13.68
C ARG A 38 -1.25 1.17 12.91
N THR A 39 -2.07 0.13 12.87
CA THR A 39 -1.82 -1.12 12.12
C THR A 39 -1.78 -0.84 10.62
N VAL A 40 -2.70 -0.02 10.10
CA VAL A 40 -2.67 0.45 8.70
C VAL A 40 -1.34 1.15 8.38
N LYS A 41 -0.91 2.09 9.23
CA LYS A 41 0.38 2.76 9.08
C LYS A 41 1.55 1.78 9.10
N GLN A 42 1.47 0.71 9.89
CA GLN A 42 2.50 -0.31 9.98
C GLN A 42 2.56 -1.18 8.72
N HIS A 43 1.43 -1.66 8.20
CA HIS A 43 1.35 -2.38 6.92
C HIS A 43 1.97 -1.57 5.79
N LEU A 44 1.50 -0.33 5.63
CA LEU A 44 2.06 0.63 4.70
C LEU A 44 3.58 0.78 4.92
N ARG A 45 4.02 0.99 6.16
CA ARG A 45 5.46 1.16 6.44
C ARG A 45 6.30 -0.04 6.04
N THR A 46 5.86 -1.25 6.35
CA THR A 46 6.56 -2.47 5.96
C THR A 46 6.60 -2.62 4.45
N LEU A 47 5.48 -2.39 3.75
CA LEU A 47 5.40 -2.43 2.30
C LEU A 47 6.38 -1.43 1.66
N PHE A 48 6.39 -0.18 2.14
CA PHE A 48 7.28 0.85 1.62
C PHE A 48 8.75 0.59 1.91
N LEU A 49 9.06 0.03 3.09
CA LEU A 49 10.43 -0.37 3.42
C LEU A 49 10.92 -1.44 2.44
N ARG A 50 10.06 -2.41 2.12
CA ARG A 50 10.35 -3.50 1.18
C ARG A 50 10.47 -3.01 -0.26
N ALA A 51 9.70 -1.98 -0.64
CA ALA A 51 9.84 -1.29 -1.91
C ALA A 51 11.06 -0.33 -1.97
N GLY A 52 11.80 -0.16 -0.87
CA GLY A 52 12.94 0.76 -0.80
C GLY A 52 12.56 2.25 -0.71
N ILE A 53 11.30 2.58 -0.40
CA ILE A 53 10.84 3.96 -0.28
C ILE A 53 10.93 4.44 1.17
N ARG A 54 11.85 5.38 1.41
CA ARG A 54 12.07 6.01 2.73
C ARG A 54 11.19 7.25 2.96
N GLU A 55 10.65 7.87 1.92
CA GLU A 55 9.96 9.16 2.01
C GLU A 55 8.43 9.06 1.99
N GLY A 56 7.77 9.75 2.93
CA GLY A 56 6.33 9.66 3.17
C GLY A 56 5.42 10.11 2.01
N ARG A 57 5.83 11.10 1.20
CA ARG A 57 5.00 11.62 0.08
C ARG A 57 5.03 10.73 -1.17
N LYS A 58 6.11 9.96 -1.37
CA LYS A 58 6.27 9.04 -2.52
C LYS A 58 5.44 7.77 -2.36
N ARG A 59 4.85 7.56 -1.18
CA ARG A 59 4.07 6.39 -0.78
C ARG A 59 2.77 6.21 -1.55
N VAL A 60 1.98 7.28 -1.65
CA VAL A 60 0.69 7.25 -2.36
C VAL A 60 0.92 7.07 -3.86
N LYS A 61 1.91 7.77 -4.42
CA LYS A 61 2.30 7.60 -5.84
C LYS A 61 2.74 6.18 -6.16
N LEU A 62 3.50 5.54 -5.26
CA LEU A 62 3.91 4.14 -5.44
C LEU A 62 2.71 3.19 -5.35
N ALA A 63 1.80 3.39 -4.40
CA ALA A 63 0.61 2.57 -4.27
C ALA A 63 -0.23 2.58 -5.55
N ILE A 64 -0.42 3.78 -6.14
CA ILE A 64 -1.09 3.95 -7.43
C ILE A 64 -0.31 3.23 -8.54
N ALA A 65 1.02 3.40 -8.60
CA ALA A 65 1.86 2.76 -9.62
C ALA A 65 1.92 1.22 -9.51
N MET A 66 1.84 0.67 -8.30
CA MET A 66 1.73 -0.78 -8.05
C MET A 66 0.39 -1.30 -8.57
N PHE A 67 -0.71 -0.61 -8.28
CA PHE A 67 -2.07 -1.01 -8.68
C PHE A 67 -2.29 -0.93 -10.19
N SER A 68 -1.83 0.14 -10.85
CA SER A 68 -1.94 0.27 -12.31
C SER A 68 -1.14 -0.80 -13.09
N LYS A 69 -0.22 -1.52 -12.43
CA LYS A 69 0.51 -2.63 -13.04
C LYS A 69 -0.23 -3.97 -12.96
N GLU A 70 -1.15 -4.16 -12.02
CA GLU A 70 -1.97 -5.38 -11.91
C GLU A 70 -3.11 -5.39 -12.95
N GLU A 71 -3.72 -4.24 -13.25
CA GLU A 71 -4.77 -4.11 -14.27
C GLU A 71 -4.24 -4.34 -15.71
N ALA A 72 -2.93 -4.25 -15.93
CA ALA A 72 -2.31 -4.44 -17.25
C ALA A 72 -1.88 -5.89 -17.53
N GLN A 73 -2.16 -6.83 -16.63
CA GLN A 73 -1.84 -8.26 -16.79
C GLN A 73 -3.07 -9.19 -16.84
N SER A 74 -4.29 -8.65 -16.97
CA SER A 74 -5.53 -9.41 -17.16
C SER A 74 -6.15 -9.12 -18.53
#